data_AF-A0A143YKA2-F1
#
_entry.id   AF-A0A143YKA2-F1
#
_cell.length_a   1.000
_cell.length_b   1.000
_cell.length_c   1.000
_cell.angle_alpha   90.00
_cell.angle_beta   90.00
_cell.angle_gamma   90.00
#
_symmetry.space_group_name_H-M   'P 1'
#
loop_
_entity.id
_entity.type
_entity.pdbx_description
1 polymer ?
#
loop_
_entity_poly.entity_id
_entity_poly.type
_entity_poly.pdbx_seq_one_letter_code
_entity_poly.pdbx_strand_id
1 'polypeptide(L)'
;MDKLQYVMDLMHNHFGCTTNSADYATESILLFRDELDANLLPDIFDKLCIENEVLVHYFSVGIYVVYIITDVCDLKCKLLGVLQGHKLIYYQLFD
;
A
#
# COMPACT_ATOMS: atom_id res chain seq x y z
N MET A 1 -7.08 -2.45 12.23
CA MET A 1 -5.69 -2.95 12.06
C MET A 1 -4.76 -1.76 12.14
N ASP A 2 -3.70 -1.83 12.95
CA ASP A 2 -2.64 -0.83 12.87
C ASP A 2 -1.85 -1.09 11.58
N LYS A 3 -1.96 -0.16 10.63
CA LYS A 3 -1.34 -0.32 9.31
C LYS A 3 0.18 -0.28 9.38
N LEU A 4 0.75 0.53 10.27
CA LEU A 4 2.20 0.64 10.40
C LEU A 4 2.78 -0.66 10.95
N GLN A 5 2.21 -1.20 12.04
CA GLN A 5 2.67 -2.47 12.59
C GLN A 5 2.56 -3.61 11.56
N TYR A 6 1.43 -3.67 10.84
CA TYR A 6 1.24 -4.67 9.80
C TYR A 6 2.29 -4.56 8.67
N VAL A 7 2.61 -3.34 8.22
CA VAL A 7 3.66 -3.11 7.23
C VAL A 7 5.03 -3.49 7.78
N MET A 8 5.34 -3.14 9.03
CA MET A 8 6.61 -3.53 9.66
C MET A 8 6.77 -5.06 9.70
N ASP A 9 5.72 -5.78 10.11
CA ASP A 9 5.74 -7.25 10.15
C ASP A 9 5.89 -7.84 8.74
N LEU A 10 5.19 -7.30 7.74
CA LEU A 10 5.33 -7.69 6.34
C LEU A 10 6.77 -7.50 5.85
N MET A 11 7.34 -6.30 6.07
CA MET A 11 8.69 -5.95 5.63
C MET A 11 9.76 -6.80 6.31
N HIS A 12 9.57 -7.11 7.59
CA HIS A 12 10.43 -8.02 8.32
C HIS A 12 10.38 -9.45 7.74
N ASN A 13 9.17 -10.00 7.60
CA ASN A 13 8.99 -11.41 7.25
C ASN A 13 9.28 -11.71 5.77
N HIS A 14 8.93 -10.81 4.84
CA HIS A 14 9.07 -11.04 3.40
C HIS A 14 10.35 -10.46 2.81
N PHE A 15 10.89 -9.40 3.41
CA PHE A 15 12.02 -8.64 2.84
C PHE A 15 13.21 -8.53 3.79
N GLY A 16 13.14 -9.15 4.97
CA GLY A 16 14.24 -9.15 5.95
C GLY A 16 14.57 -7.78 6.52
N CYS A 17 13.64 -6.81 6.46
CA CYS A 17 13.88 -5.48 7.00
C CYS A 17 13.93 -5.52 8.53
N THR A 18 15.03 -5.07 9.11
CA THR A 18 15.23 -4.96 10.57
C THR A 18 15.25 -3.49 10.96
N THR A 19 14.12 -2.81 10.78
CA THR A 19 13.93 -1.37 11.04
C THR A 19 12.88 -1.18 12.13
N ASN A 20 12.94 -0.07 12.86
CA ASN A 20 11.94 0.32 13.85
C ASN A 20 10.90 1.28 13.23
N SER A 21 9.86 1.63 13.98
CA SER A 21 8.77 2.49 13.48
C SER A 21 9.20 3.90 13.12
N ALA A 22 10.26 4.44 13.74
CA ALA A 22 10.78 5.78 13.42
C ALA A 22 11.53 5.83 12.09
N ASP A 23 11.93 4.68 11.55
CA ASP A 23 12.56 4.57 10.23
C ASP A 23 11.55 4.66 9.07
N TYR A 24 10.26 4.57 9.38
CA TYR A 24 9.19 4.66 8.39
C TYR A 24 8.68 6.09 8.28
N ALA A 25 8.81 6.66 7.08
CA ALA A 25 8.04 7.85 6.74
C ALA A 25 6.63 7.43 6.32
N THR A 26 5.61 8.07 6.87
CA THR A 26 4.21 7.74 6.61
C THR A 26 3.46 8.94 6.06
N GLU A 27 2.63 8.68 5.04
CA GLU A 27 1.76 9.68 4.43
C GLU A 27 0.42 9.05 4.09
N SER A 28 -0.65 9.84 4.09
CA SER A 28 -1.97 9.37 3.66
C SER A 28 -2.64 10.43 2.80
N ILE A 29 -3.12 10.03 1.64
CA ILE A 29 -3.68 10.93 0.64
C ILE A 29 -5.00 10.37 0.12
N LEU A 30 -5.99 11.24 0.03
CA LEU A 30 -7.26 10.96 -0.64
C LEU A 30 -7.05 11.24 -2.14
N LEU A 31 -7.35 10.26 -2.98
CA LEU A 31 -7.20 10.36 -4.43
C LEU A 31 -8.45 9.82 -5.11
N PHE A 32 -8.72 10.34 -6.31
CA PHE A 32 -9.63 9.65 -7.21
C PHE A 32 -8.93 8.44 -7.83
N ARG A 33 -9.70 7.42 -8.15
CA ARG A 33 -9.21 6.16 -8.72
C ARG A 33 -8.41 6.38 -10.01
N ASP A 34 -8.80 7.34 -10.83
CA ASP A 34 -8.15 7.70 -12.10
C ASP A 34 -6.85 8.51 -11.92
N GLU A 35 -6.59 9.03 -10.72
CA GLU A 35 -5.32 9.69 -10.37
C GLU A 35 -4.23 8.68 -9.96
N LEU A 36 -4.58 7.40 -9.75
CA LEU A 36 -3.61 6.36 -9.41
C LEU A 36 -2.75 5.99 -10.62
N ASP A 37 -1.43 5.90 -10.41
CA ASP A 37 -0.52 5.43 -11.46
C ASP A 37 -0.74 3.93 -11.73
N ALA A 38 -1.28 3.62 -12.91
CA ALA A 38 -1.55 2.25 -13.34
C ALA A 38 -0.31 1.34 -13.33
N ASN A 39 0.90 1.88 -13.49
CA ASN A 39 2.13 1.09 -13.46
C ASN A 39 2.49 0.59 -12.05
N LEU A 40 1.91 1.22 -11.03
CA LEU A 40 2.12 0.87 -9.63
C LEU A 40 1.00 -0.01 -9.09
N LEU A 41 0.00 -0.33 -9.91
CA LEU A 41 -1.14 -1.17 -9.54
C LEU A 41 -0.99 -2.57 -10.16
N PRO A 42 -1.43 -3.64 -9.48
CA PRO A 42 -1.52 -4.95 -10.12
C PRO A 42 -2.65 -4.95 -11.16
N ASP A 43 -2.51 -5.72 -12.23
CA ASP A 43 -3.50 -5.83 -13.33
C ASP A 43 -4.93 -6.18 -12.87
N ILE A 44 -5.05 -6.81 -11.69
CA ILE A 44 -6.33 -7.20 -11.09
C ILE A 44 -7.05 -6.04 -10.40
N PHE A 45 -6.36 -4.92 -10.14
CA PHE A 45 -6.92 -3.77 -9.44
C PHE A 45 -8.18 -3.25 -10.13
N ASP A 46 -8.22 -3.28 -11.46
CA ASP A 46 -9.38 -2.80 -12.19
C ASP A 46 -10.66 -3.58 -11.93
N LYS A 47 -10.52 -4.84 -11.51
CA LYS A 47 -11.64 -5.73 -11.17
C LYS A 47 -12.09 -5.59 -9.73
N LEU A 48 -11.35 -4.85 -8.89
CA LEU A 48 -11.77 -4.58 -7.53
C LEU A 48 -12.96 -3.61 -7.59
N CYS A 49 -14.01 -3.97 -6.86
CA CYS A 49 -15.18 -3.13 -6.69
C CYS A 49 -14.84 -2.02 -5.68
N ILE A 50 -14.13 -1.01 -6.18
CA ILE A 50 -13.70 0.16 -5.41
C ILE A 50 -14.39 1.37 -6.02
N GLU A 51 -14.97 2.19 -5.14
CA GLU A 51 -15.63 3.45 -5.49
C GLU A 51 -14.65 4.46 -6.13
N ASN A 52 -15.17 5.59 -6.59
CA ASN A 52 -14.38 6.60 -7.31
C ASN A 52 -13.27 7.25 -6.46
N GLU A 53 -13.42 7.29 -5.14
CA GLU A 53 -12.42 7.85 -4.23
C GLU A 53 -11.79 6.76 -3.38
N VAL A 54 -10.47 6.84 -3.22
CA VAL A 54 -9.68 5.94 -2.39
C VAL A 54 -8.79 6.72 -1.45
N LEU A 55 -8.58 6.15 -0.26
CA LEU A 55 -7.56 6.64 0.66
C LEU A 55 -6.33 5.74 0.54
N VAL A 56 -5.20 6.33 0.14
CA VAL A 56 -3.93 5.62 -0.03
C VAL A 56 -3.00 5.99 1.13
N HIS A 57 -2.48 4.97 1.82
CA HIS A 57 -1.50 5.12 2.88
C HIS A 57 -0.13 4.68 2.36
N TYR A 58 0.84 5.59 2.33
CA TYR A 58 2.21 5.32 1.92
C TYR A 58 3.12 5.14 3.14
N PHE A 59 4.05 4.20 3.02
CA PHE A 59 5.08 3.89 4.00
C PHE A 59 6.40 3.73 3.25
N SER A 60 7.36 4.63 3.49
CA SER A 60 8.69 4.55 2.88
C SER A 60 9.71 4.04 3.89
N VAL A 61 10.48 3.02 3.51
CA VAL A 61 11.56 2.44 4.32
C VAL A 61 12.72 1.98 3.44
N GLY A 62 13.90 2.54 3.67
CA GLY A 62 15.10 2.24 2.86
C GLY A 62 14.85 2.49 1.37
N ILE A 63 14.86 1.42 0.56
CA ILE A 63 14.62 1.46 -0.89
C ILE A 63 13.19 1.05 -1.29
N TYR A 64 12.34 0.77 -0.30
CA TYR A 64 11.00 0.26 -0.49
C TYR A 64 9.96 1.35 -0.23
N VAL A 65 8.91 1.33 -1.05
CA VAL A 65 7.68 2.07 -0.79
C VAL A 65 6.54 1.07 -0.70
N VAL A 66 5.88 1.01 0.44
CA VAL A 66 4.67 0.23 0.64
C VAL A 66 3.48 1.16 0.56
N TYR A 67 2.44 0.75 -0.15
CA TYR A 67 1.18 1.48 -0.20
C TYR A 67 0.02 0.56 0.17
N ILE A 68 -0.96 1.10 0.88
CA ILE A 68 -2.22 0.42 1.21
C ILE A 68 -3.36 1.28 0.69
N ILE A 69 -4.15 0.72 -0.21
CA ILE A 69 -5.37 1.34 -0.72
C ILE A 69 -6.55 0.87 0.12
N THR A 70 -7.26 1.85 0.66
CA THR A 70 -8.50 1.67 1.40
C THR A 70 -9.65 2.34 0.67
N ASP A 71 -10.81 1.70 0.73
CA ASP A 71 -12.06 2.31 0.27
C ASP A 71 -12.51 3.36 1.28
N VAL A 72 -12.92 4.53 0.80
CA VAL A 72 -13.26 5.67 1.65
C VAL A 72 -14.59 5.46 2.38
N CYS A 73 -15.51 4.69 1.80
CA CYS A 73 -16.84 4.47 2.34
C CYS A 73 -16.83 3.51 3.54
N ASP A 74 -16.06 2.42 3.46
CA ASP A 74 -16.03 1.38 4.50
C ASP A 74 -14.69 1.29 5.27
N LEU A 75 -13.68 2.09 4.87
CA LEU A 75 -12.32 2.09 5.41
C LEU A 75 -11.62 0.73 5.38
N LYS A 76 -12.15 -0.23 4.62
CA LYS A 76 -11.53 -1.55 4.46
C LYS A 76 -10.34 -1.44 3.54
N CYS A 77 -9.28 -2.16 3.90
CA CYS A 77 -8.15 -2.38 3.01
C CYS A 77 -8.65 -3.20 1.82
N LYS A 78 -8.24 -2.81 0.61
CA LYS A 78 -8.57 -3.52 -0.63
C LYS A 78 -7.32 -4.08 -1.28
N LEU A 79 -6.23 -3.31 -1.24
CA LEU A 79 -4.95 -3.67 -1.82
C LEU A 79 -3.80 -3.17 -0.93
N LEU A 80 -2.77 -4.00 -0.79
CA LEU A 80 -1.42 -3.59 -0.40
C LEU A 80 -0.48 -3.88 -1.55
N GLY A 81 0.45 -2.97 -1.83
CA GLY A 81 1.57 -3.24 -2.71
C GLY A 81 2.90 -2.77 -2.13
N VAL A 82 3.98 -3.42 -2.55
CA VAL A 82 5.36 -3.07 -2.21
C VAL A 82 6.10 -2.81 -3.50
N LEU A 83 6.65 -1.60 -3.59
CA LEU A 83 7.49 -1.14 -4.68
C LEU A 83 8.95 -1.19 -4.25
N GLN A 84 9.83 -1.53 -5.19
CA GLN A 84 11.26 -1.31 -5.09
C GLN A 84 11.68 -0.48 -6.31
N GLY A 85 12.05 0.78 -6.08
CA GLY A 85 12.12 1.76 -7.17
C GLY A 85 10.76 1.96 -7.84
N HIS A 86 10.70 1.77 -9.17
CA HIS A 86 9.46 1.93 -9.97
C HIS A 86 8.77 0.61 -10.31
N LYS A 87 9.10 -0.47 -9.59
CA LYS A 87 8.57 -1.81 -9.88
C LYS A 87 7.77 -2.34 -8.70
N LEU A 88 6.54 -2.77 -8.98
CA LEU A 88 5.75 -3.59 -8.05
C LEU A 88 6.39 -4.97 -7.91
N ILE A 89 6.88 -5.28 -6.72
CA ILE A 89 7.57 -6.56 -6.42
C ILE A 89 6.71 -7.51 -5.58
N TYR A 90 5.69 -6.98 -4.90
CA TYR A 90 4.74 -7.75 -4.12
C TYR A 90 3.42 -7.01 -4.04
N TYR A 91 2.32 -7.76 -4.02
CA TYR A 91 1.01 -7.22 -3.70
C TYR A 91 0.17 -8.25 -2.96
N GLN A 92 -0.80 -7.75 -2.20
CA GLN A 92 -1.78 -8.56 -1.50
C GLN A 92 -3.15 -7.91 -1.60
N LEU A 93 -4.14 -8.71 -1.98
CA LEU A 93 -5.54 -8.31 -1.96
C LEU A 93 -6.18 -8.66 -0.63
N PHE A 94 -7.21 -7.90 -0.26
CA PHE A 94 -8.02 -8.13 0.93
C PHE A 94 -9.48 -8.29 0.51
N ASP A 95 -10.18 -9.24 1.15
CA ASP A 95 -11.61 -9.52 0.93
C ASP A 95 -12.53 -8.51 1.66
#